data_AF-A0A653R656-F1
#
_entry.id   AF-A0A653R656-F1
#
_cell.length_a   1.000
_cell.length_b   1.000
_cell.length_c   1.000
_cell.angle_alpha   90.00
_cell.angle_beta   90.00
_cell.angle_gamma   90.00
#
_symmetry.space_group_name_H-M   'P 1'
#
loop_
_entity.id
_entity.type
_entity.pdbx_description
1 polymer ?
#
loop_
_entity_poly.entity_id
_entity_poly.type
_entity_poly.pdbx_seq_one_letter_code
_entity_poly.pdbx_strand_id
1 'polypeptide(L)' 'MNDLERKLYRIIYNMSRFRKNPTIEDLKIKTGKDEQSIRKAVRNLMSRNELAWDKEKQEWRFK' A
#
# COMPACT_ATOMS: atom_id res chain seq x y z
N MET A 1 7.02 0.39 -11.53
CA MET A 1 6.40 1.11 -10.39
C MET A 1 6.53 2.62 -10.64
N ASN A 2 5.41 3.35 -10.71
CA ASN A 2 5.41 4.82 -10.82
C ASN A 2 5.63 5.49 -9.44
N ASP A 3 5.74 6.82 -9.41
CA ASP A 3 6.05 7.54 -8.17
C ASP A 3 4.98 7.39 -7.08
N LEU A 4 3.69 7.36 -7.44
CA LEU A 4 2.61 7.12 -6.49
C LEU A 4 2.69 5.69 -5.93
N GLU A 5 2.89 4.70 -6.78
CA GLU A 5 3.05 3.30 -6.39
C GLU A 5 4.28 3.10 -5.48
N ARG A 6 5.41 3.76 -5.79
CA ARG A 6 6.62 3.72 -4.95
C ARG A 6 6.38 4.35 -3.58
N LYS A 7 5.68 5.49 -3.56
CA LYS A 7 5.31 6.16 -2.31
C LYS A 7 4.38 5.30 -1.47
N LEU A 8 3.36 4.69 -2.08
CA LEU A 8 2.41 3.80 -1.40
C LEU A 8 3.09 2.55 -0.87
N TYR A 9 3.91 1.87 -1.69
CA TYR A 9 4.71 0.72 -1.27
C TYR A 9 5.54 1.08 -0.04
N ARG A 10 6.28 2.20 -0.08
CA ARG A 10 7.11 2.65 1.04
C ARG A 10 6.29 2.94 2.31
N ILE A 11 5.12 3.57 2.18
CA ILE A 11 4.25 3.85 3.35
C ILE A 11 3.77 2.54 3.97
N ILE A 12 3.24 1.62 3.16
CA ILE A 12 2.71 0.34 3.61
C ILE A 12 3.82 -0.51 4.24
N TYR A 13 5.00 -0.56 3.62
CA TYR A 13 6.19 -1.23 4.14
C TYR A 13 6.66 -0.62 5.46
N ASN A 14 6.75 0.70 5.57
CA ASN A 14 7.22 1.33 6.80
C ASN A 14 6.26 1.08 7.97
N MET A 15 4.95 1.05 7.73
CA MET A 15 3.98 0.80 8.79
C MET A 15 3.88 -0.68 9.17
N SER A 16 4.06 -1.59 8.22
CA SER A 16 4.07 -3.03 8.50
C SER A 16 5.22 -3.43 9.44
N ARG A 17 6.36 -2.74 9.39
CA ARG A 17 7.47 -2.91 10.36
C ARG A 17 7.06 -2.66 11.81
N PHE A 18 5.99 -1.89 12.04
CA PHE A 18 5.41 -1.62 13.36
C PHE A 18 4.13 -2.43 13.61
N ARG A 19 3.86 -3.47 12.82
CA ARG A 19 2.61 -4.26 12.82
C ARG A 19 1.35 -3.39 12.70
N LYS A 20 1.46 -2.28 11.96
CA LYS A 20 0.35 -1.37 11.65
C LYS A 20 0.07 -1.38 10.16
N ASN A 21 -1.20 -1.21 9.80
CA ASN A 21 -1.62 -1.06 8.41
C ASN A 21 -2.19 0.35 8.20
N PRO A 22 -1.86 1.02 7.07
CA PRO A 22 -2.48 2.29 6.76
C PRO A 22 -3.97 2.14 6.54
N THR A 23 -4.74 3.07 7.09
CA THR A 23 -6.10 3.31 6.63
C THR A 23 -6.09 4.04 5.28
N ILE A 24 -7.23 4.06 4.59
CA ILE A 24 -7.34 4.84 3.35
C ILE A 24 -7.14 6.35 3.60
N GLU A 25 -7.58 6.86 4.74
CA GLU A 25 -7.38 8.27 5.12
C GLU A 25 -5.90 8.57 5.40
N ASP A 26 -5.16 7.67 6.05
CA ASP A 26 -3.71 7.81 6.20
C ASP A 26 -3.01 7.94 4.84
N LEU A 27 -3.42 7.12 3.87
CA LEU A 27 -2.85 7.16 2.53
C LEU A 27 -3.23 8.45 1.81
N LYS A 28 -4.47 8.93 1.92
CA LYS A 28 -4.92 10.21 1.36
C LYS A 28 -4.09 11.37 1.91
N ILE A 29 -3.95 11.46 3.23
CA ILE A 29 -3.13 12.50 3.91
C ILE A 29 -1.68 12.43 3.45
N LYS A 30 -1.07 11.24 3.45
CA LYS A 30 0.36 11.08 3.13
C LYS A 30 0.67 11.25 1.65
N THR A 31 -0.27 10.95 0.75
CA THR A 31 -0.05 11.02 -0.71
C THR A 31 -0.61 12.28 -1.36
N GLY A 32 -1.58 12.95 -0.74
CA GLY A 32 -2.34 14.05 -1.34
C GLY A 32 -3.19 13.59 -2.53
N LYS A 33 -3.55 12.30 -2.58
CA LYS A 33 -4.34 11.70 -3.67
C LYS A 33 -5.69 11.25 -3.16
N ASP A 34 -6.65 11.21 -4.08
CA ASP A 34 -7.98 10.68 -3.82
C ASP A 34 -7.95 9.14 -3.67
N GLU A 35 -9.02 8.62 -3.09
CA GLU A 35 -9.16 7.19 -2.82
C GLU A 35 -9.14 6.33 -4.10
N GLN A 36 -9.69 6.79 -5.21
CA GLN A 36 -9.73 6.03 -6.47
C GLN A 36 -8.31 5.86 -7.02
N SER A 37 -7.53 6.93 -7.05
CA SER A 37 -6.12 6.91 -7.44
C SER A 37 -5.29 5.96 -6.57
N ILE A 38 -5.49 6.00 -5.25
CA ILE A 38 -4.80 5.13 -4.30
C ILE A 38 -5.18 3.66 -4.53
N ARG A 39 -6.48 3.35 -4.61
CA ARG A 39 -6.96 1.97 -4.84
C ARG A 39 -6.44 1.41 -6.16
N LYS A 40 -6.41 2.21 -7.23
CA LYS A 40 -5.85 1.80 -8.52
C LYS A 40 -4.37 1.47 -8.41
N ALA A 41 -3.59 2.34 -7.76
CA ALA A 41 -2.16 2.12 -7.58
C ALA A 41 -1.84 0.90 -6.69
N VAL A 42 -2.58 0.71 -5.59
CA VAL A 42 -2.45 -0.51 -4.76
C VAL A 42 -2.79 -1.76 -5.56
N ARG A 43 -3.88 -1.74 -6.35
CA ARG A 43 -4.25 -2.87 -7.22
C ARG A 43 -3.16 -3.19 -8.24
N ASN A 44 -2.49 -2.18 -8.81
CA ASN A 44 -1.37 -2.39 -9.72
C ASN A 44 -0.12 -2.98 -9.04
N LEU A 45 0.11 -2.65 -7.77
CA LEU A 45 1.18 -3.29 -6.99
C LEU A 45 0.83 -4.78 -6.76
N MET A 46 -0.42 -5.06 -6.44
CA MET A 46 -0.91 -6.44 -6.27
C MET A 46 -0.86 -7.25 -7.56
N SER A 47 -1.29 -6.69 -8.69
CA SER A 47 -1.30 -7.41 -9.97
C SER A 47 0.09 -7.78 -10.47
N ARG A 48 1.13 -7.04 -10.04
CA ARG A 48 2.54 -7.33 -10.36
C ARG A 48 3.25 -8.16 -9.29
N ASN A 49 2.52 -8.65 -8.28
CA ASN A 49 3.07 -9.38 -7.14
C ASN A 49 4.16 -8.61 -6.37
N GLU A 50 4.15 -7.27 -6.41
CA GLU A 50 5.05 -6.44 -5.60
C GLU A 50 4.56 -6.37 -4.15
N LEU A 51 3.24 -6.41 -3.98
CA LEU A 51 2.55 -6.32 -2.71
C LEU A 51 1.42 -7.34 -2.68
N ALA A 52 1.34 -8.18 -1.66
CA ALA A 52 0.25 -9.14 -1.50
C ALA A 52 -0.34 -9.07 -0.09
N TRP A 53 -1.64 -9.29 0.03
CA TRP A 53 -2.31 -9.36 1.33
C TRP A 53 -2.41 -10.82 1.78
N ASP A 54 -1.71 -11.16 2.86
CA ASP A 54 -1.82 -12.44 3.53
C ASP A 54 -3.07 -12.43 4.42
N LYS A 55 -4.13 -13.12 3.98
CA LYS A 55 -5.42 -13.12 4.67
C LYS A 55 -5.37 -13.86 6.01
N GLU A 56 -4.52 -14.88 6.12
CA GLU A 56 -4.42 -15.72 7.32
C GLU A 56 -3.71 -14.96 8.43
N LYS A 57 -2.61 -14.29 8.09
CA LYS A 57 -1.81 -13.53 9.06
C LYS A 57 -2.22 -12.07 9.18
N GLN A 58 -3.13 -11.60 8.31
CA GLN A 58 -3.58 -10.21 8.23
C GLN A 58 -2.42 -9.22 8.06
N GLU A 59 -1.47 -9.58 7.20
CA GLU A 59 -0.23 -8.84 6.98
C GLU A 59 0.02 -8.59 5.49
N TRP A 60 0.71 -7.50 5.19
CA TRP A 60 1.24 -7.27 3.84
C TRP A 60 2.52 -8.09 3.64
N ARG A 61 2.57 -8.82 2.52
CA ARG A 61 3.76 -9.45 1.97
C ARG A 61 4.34 -8.54 0.90
N PHE A 62 5.65 -8.39 0.95
CA PHE A 62 6.43 -7.56 0.04
C PHE A 62 7.38 -8.47 -0.72
N LYS A 63 7.53 -8.22 -2.02
CA LYS A 63 8.55 -8.86 -2.85
C LYS A 63 9.85 -8.07 -2.83
#